data_AF-A0A848L940-F1
#
_entry.id   AF-A0A848L940-F1
#
_cell.length_a   1.000
_cell.length_b   1.000
_cell.length_c   1.000
_cell.angle_alpha   90.00
_cell.angle_beta   90.00
_cell.angle_gamma   90.00
#
_symmetry.space_group_name_H-M   'P 1'
#
loop_
_entity.id
_entity.type
_entity.pdbx_description
1 polymer ?
#
loop_
_entity_poly.entity_id
_entity_poly.type
_entity_poly.pdbx_seq_one_letter_code
_entity_poly.pdbx_strand_id
1 'polypeptide(L)'
;MNVRLAPALLAVMLSACTMPESTTRIVHPNGLSVALPASLSAEQRPEGFRIDAPGARNSRAPLEISVSVHPGAERPDGAWPSTRDVGGRRFSYRVDQEEGGSGGDFFVLSAWTSFPGGHVLVRQETQAEPPAKPDFAQAWKVMESLVPPSR
;
A
#
# COMPACT_ATOMS: atom_id res chain seq x y z
N MET A 1 3.20 -56.19 40.03
CA MET A 1 2.31 -55.89 38.89
C MET A 1 1.38 -54.76 39.31
N ASN A 2 1.54 -53.56 38.74
CA ASN A 2 0.59 -52.45 38.89
C ASN A 2 0.71 -51.58 37.63
N VAL A 3 -0.27 -51.72 36.74
CA VAL A 3 -0.41 -50.97 35.49
C VAL A 3 -1.02 -49.60 35.83
N ARG A 4 -0.38 -48.51 35.42
CA ARG A 4 -1.00 -47.17 35.41
C ARG A 4 -1.18 -46.72 33.97
N LEU A 5 -2.45 -46.67 33.53
CA LEU A 5 -2.87 -46.00 32.31
C LEU A 5 -2.63 -44.49 32.47
N ALA A 6 -1.90 -43.89 31.53
CA ALA A 6 -1.85 -42.44 31.35
C ALA A 6 -2.84 -42.04 30.25
N PRO A 7 -3.70 -41.03 30.46
CA PRO A 7 -4.60 -40.55 29.42
C PRO A 7 -3.84 -39.68 28.42
N ALA A 8 -4.00 -39.99 27.13
CA ALA A 8 -3.51 -39.18 26.02
C ALA A 8 -4.34 -37.89 25.92
N LEU A 9 -3.70 -36.74 26.16
CA LEU A 9 -4.28 -35.43 25.84
C LEU A 9 -4.00 -35.13 24.36
N LEU A 10 -5.03 -35.25 23.52
CA LEU A 10 -4.97 -34.85 22.11
C LEU A 10 -5.34 -33.36 22.01
N ALA A 11 -4.35 -32.48 21.86
CA ALA A 11 -4.58 -31.06 21.62
C ALA A 11 -4.90 -30.84 20.13
N VAL A 12 -6.16 -30.55 19.81
CA VAL A 12 -6.59 -30.13 18.48
C VAL A 12 -6.24 -28.65 18.30
N MET A 13 -5.15 -28.37 17.60
CA MET A 13 -4.82 -27.01 17.12
C MET A 13 -5.78 -26.68 15.98
N LEU A 14 -6.85 -25.93 16.26
CA LEU A 14 -7.65 -25.30 15.20
C LEU A 14 -6.81 -24.18 14.57
N SER A 15 -6.09 -24.50 13.49
CA SER A 15 -5.63 -23.47 12.55
C SER A 15 -6.85 -22.79 11.95
N ALA A 16 -7.11 -21.56 12.38
CA ALA A 16 -8.02 -20.68 11.66
C ALA A 16 -7.45 -20.46 10.26
N CYS A 17 -8.01 -21.14 9.25
CA CYS A 17 -7.76 -20.82 7.85
C CYS A 17 -8.30 -19.41 7.61
N THR A 18 -7.43 -18.41 7.65
CA THR A 18 -7.72 -17.11 7.03
C THR A 18 -7.89 -17.35 5.53
N MET A 19 -9.14 -17.32 5.05
CA MET A 19 -9.39 -17.42 3.61
C MET A 19 -8.75 -16.21 2.91
N PRO A 20 -8.01 -16.41 1.81
CA PRO A 20 -7.42 -15.30 1.08
C PRO A 20 -8.53 -14.39 0.54
N GLU A 21 -8.40 -13.10 0.81
CA GLU A 21 -9.32 -12.09 0.29
C GLU A 21 -9.21 -12.04 -1.23
N SER A 22 -10.34 -12.08 -1.93
CA SER A 22 -10.38 -11.98 -3.39
C SER A 22 -9.83 -10.63 -3.85
N THR A 23 -8.88 -10.66 -4.79
CA THR A 23 -8.32 -9.44 -5.40
C THR A 23 -8.90 -9.21 -6.79
N THR A 24 -9.25 -7.96 -7.09
CA THR A 24 -9.72 -7.53 -8.41
C THR A 24 -8.65 -6.69 -9.09
N ARG A 25 -8.30 -7.04 -10.32
CA ARG A 25 -7.40 -6.23 -11.15
C ARG A 25 -8.18 -5.11 -11.84
N ILE A 26 -7.70 -3.88 -11.70
CA ILE A 26 -8.26 -2.67 -12.29
C ILE A 26 -7.21 -2.10 -13.24
N VAL A 27 -7.63 -1.75 -14.46
CA VAL A 27 -6.76 -1.21 -15.51
C VAL A 27 -7.22 0.20 -15.86
N HIS A 28 -6.29 1.14 -15.87
CA HIS A 28 -6.51 2.53 -16.26
C HIS A 28 -6.30 2.69 -17.77
N PRO A 29 -7.00 3.62 -18.44
CA PRO A 29 -6.80 3.91 -19.87
C PRO A 29 -5.36 4.25 -20.28
N ASN A 30 -4.52 4.75 -19.36
CA ASN A 30 -3.10 5.04 -19.61
C ASN A 30 -2.18 3.81 -19.52
N GLY A 31 -2.73 2.60 -19.33
CA GLY A 31 -1.97 1.35 -19.24
C GLY A 31 -1.49 0.99 -17.83
N LEU A 32 -1.67 1.86 -16.84
CA LEU A 32 -1.45 1.55 -15.43
C LEU A 32 -2.45 0.48 -14.97
N SER A 33 -2.01 -0.52 -14.21
CA SER A 33 -2.95 -1.41 -13.52
C SER A 33 -2.54 -1.72 -12.09
N VAL A 34 -3.51 -2.12 -11.28
CA VAL A 34 -3.32 -2.50 -9.88
C VAL A 34 -4.27 -3.65 -9.55
N ALA A 35 -3.84 -4.59 -8.71
CA ALA A 35 -4.74 -5.59 -8.14
C ALA A 35 -5.04 -5.22 -6.68
N LEU A 36 -6.31 -4.99 -6.37
CA LEU A 36 -6.74 -4.55 -5.05
C LEU A 36 -7.59 -5.62 -4.37
N PRO A 37 -7.43 -5.83 -3.05
CA PRO A 37 -8.38 -6.61 -2.27
C PRO A 37 -9.78 -5.98 -2.31
N ALA A 38 -10.83 -6.78 -2.09
CA ALA A 38 -12.22 -6.29 -2.07
C ALA A 38 -12.48 -5.17 -1.03
N SER A 39 -11.65 -5.11 0.02
CA SER A 39 -11.65 -4.04 1.01
C SER A 39 -11.14 -2.70 0.48
N LEU A 40 -10.49 -2.61 -0.68
CA LEU A 40 -10.04 -1.34 -1.24
C LEU A 40 -10.83 -1.01 -2.51
N SER A 41 -11.17 0.26 -2.70
CA SER A 41 -11.76 0.75 -3.93
C SER A 41 -10.81 1.69 -4.66
N ALA A 42 -10.82 1.64 -5.99
CA ALA A 42 -10.10 2.60 -6.81
C ALA A 42 -11.09 3.50 -7.57
N GLU A 43 -10.88 4.80 -7.46
CA GLU A 43 -11.46 5.81 -8.34
C GLU A 43 -10.43 6.15 -9.42
N GLN A 44 -10.85 6.13 -10.69
CA GLN A 44 -9.98 6.58 -11.78
C GLN A 44 -9.84 8.11 -11.75
N ARG A 45 -8.61 8.58 -11.93
CA ARG A 45 -8.22 9.99 -12.07
C ARG A 45 -7.47 10.15 -13.39
N PRO A 46 -7.43 11.33 -14.03
CA PRO A 46 -6.82 11.50 -15.34
C PRO A 46 -5.41 10.88 -15.46
N GLU A 47 -4.62 10.98 -14.41
CA GLU A 47 -3.25 10.49 -14.30
C GLU A 47 -3.12 9.06 -13.75
N GLY A 48 -4.18 8.43 -13.24
CA GLY A 48 -4.14 7.08 -12.68
C GLY A 48 -5.28 6.77 -11.72
N PHE A 49 -4.96 6.49 -10.45
CA PHE A 49 -5.94 6.06 -9.45
C PHE A 49 -5.82 6.85 -8.16
N ARG A 50 -6.98 7.08 -7.54
CA ARG A 50 -7.12 7.32 -6.09
C ARG A 50 -7.66 6.04 -5.47
N ILE A 51 -7.01 5.52 -4.46
CA ILE A 51 -7.38 4.30 -3.75
C ILE A 51 -7.84 4.69 -2.34
N ASP A 52 -9.07 4.31 -2.01
CA ASP A 52 -9.73 4.60 -0.74
C ASP A 52 -9.97 3.30 0.05
N ALA A 53 -9.82 3.35 1.38
CA ALA A 53 -10.30 2.31 2.27
C ALA A 53 -11.84 2.39 2.48
N PRO A 54 -12.51 1.34 2.99
CA PRO A 54 -13.94 1.36 3.22
C PRO A 54 -14.29 2.46 4.22
N GLY A 55 -15.26 3.30 3.89
CA GLY A 55 -15.67 4.41 4.75
C GLY A 55 -14.67 5.56 4.85
N ALA A 56 -13.54 5.53 4.12
CA ALA A 56 -12.54 6.61 4.14
C ALA A 56 -13.19 7.97 3.83
N ARG A 57 -14.08 8.03 2.84
CA ARG A 57 -14.79 9.28 2.45
C ARG A 57 -15.64 9.90 3.56
N ASN A 58 -16.03 9.12 4.57
CA ASN A 58 -16.80 9.57 5.73
C ASN A 58 -15.91 9.76 6.98
N SER A 59 -14.61 9.47 6.88
CA SER A 59 -13.65 9.65 7.95
C SER A 59 -13.20 11.11 8.02
N ARG A 60 -12.86 11.56 9.23
CA ARG A 60 -12.21 12.87 9.45
C ARG A 60 -10.78 12.91 8.92
N ALA A 61 -10.15 11.73 8.79
CA ALA A 61 -8.83 11.53 8.21
C ALA A 61 -8.93 10.36 7.22
N PRO A 62 -9.40 10.59 5.97
CA PRO A 62 -9.44 9.55 4.96
C PRO A 62 -8.03 9.04 4.69
N LEU A 63 -7.85 7.71 4.74
CA LEU A 63 -6.69 7.08 4.14
C LEU A 63 -6.80 7.26 2.63
N GLU A 64 -5.91 8.06 2.05
CA GLU A 64 -5.86 8.30 0.61
C GLU A 64 -4.51 7.83 0.07
N ILE A 65 -4.56 6.92 -0.90
CA ILE A 65 -3.39 6.51 -1.67
C ILE A 65 -3.60 6.97 -3.11
N SER A 66 -2.74 7.84 -3.61
CA SER A 66 -2.74 8.21 -5.03
C SER A 66 -1.66 7.46 -5.78
N VAL A 67 -1.98 7.08 -7.01
CA VAL A 67 -1.09 6.41 -7.96
C VAL A 67 -1.18 7.15 -9.28
N SER A 68 -0.11 7.81 -9.70
CA SER A 68 -0.10 8.65 -10.91
C SER A 68 1.00 8.23 -11.88
N VAL A 69 0.69 8.30 -13.17
CA VAL A 69 1.63 8.11 -14.28
C VAL A 69 2.13 9.46 -14.74
N HIS A 70 3.45 9.62 -14.80
CA HIS A 70 4.13 10.81 -15.30
C HIS A 70 4.94 10.45 -16.54
N PRO A 71 4.42 10.71 -17.76
CA PRO A 71 5.13 10.43 -19.00
C PRO A 71 6.27 11.42 -19.23
N GLY A 72 7.27 11.01 -20.03
CA GLY A 72 8.37 11.84 -20.51
C GLY A 72 9.54 12.00 -19.55
N ALA A 73 9.32 12.01 -18.24
CA ALA A 73 10.38 12.06 -17.24
C ALA A 73 10.59 10.67 -16.63
N GLU A 74 11.79 10.09 -16.76
CA GLU A 74 12.10 8.76 -16.19
C GLU A 74 12.23 8.75 -14.66
N ARG A 75 12.34 9.94 -14.06
CA ARG A 75 12.48 10.14 -12.62
C ARG A 75 11.83 11.46 -12.19
N PRO A 76 11.17 11.52 -11.02
CA PRO A 76 10.70 12.76 -10.43
C PRO A 76 11.83 13.58 -9.78
N ASP A 77 11.62 14.89 -9.70
CA ASP A 77 12.56 15.86 -9.14
C ASP A 77 12.81 15.65 -7.64
N GLY A 78 13.92 16.21 -7.18
CA GLY A 78 14.31 16.21 -5.77
C GLY A 78 15.09 14.97 -5.31
N ALA A 79 15.32 14.93 -4.00
CA ALA A 79 16.06 13.86 -3.34
C ALA A 79 15.14 12.68 -2.98
N TRP A 80 15.66 11.47 -3.20
CA TRP A 80 15.00 10.21 -2.91
C TRP A 80 15.99 9.32 -2.15
N PRO A 81 16.13 9.54 -0.83
CA PRO A 81 17.25 9.00 -0.04
C PRO A 81 17.16 7.49 0.19
N SER A 82 15.99 6.89 0.00
CA SER A 82 15.73 5.51 0.36
C SER A 82 15.25 4.70 -0.83
N THR A 83 15.54 3.40 -0.82
CA THR A 83 15.03 2.44 -1.82
C THR A 83 14.43 1.21 -1.16
N ARG A 84 13.41 0.62 -1.79
CA ARG A 84 12.79 -0.63 -1.35
C ARG A 84 12.39 -1.47 -2.56
N ASP A 85 12.70 -2.76 -2.54
CA ASP A 85 12.25 -3.70 -3.54
C ASP A 85 10.86 -4.25 -3.14
N VAL A 86 9.86 -4.08 -4.01
CA VAL A 86 8.44 -4.39 -3.78
C VAL A 86 7.83 -4.94 -5.07
N GLY A 87 7.18 -6.11 -5.01
CA GLY A 87 6.53 -6.72 -6.18
C GLY A 87 7.48 -6.90 -7.38
N GLY A 88 8.74 -7.28 -7.13
CA GLY A 88 9.75 -7.46 -8.16
C GLY A 88 10.30 -6.17 -8.78
N ARG A 89 9.97 -4.99 -8.24
CA ARG A 89 10.48 -3.69 -8.72
C ARG A 89 11.16 -2.92 -7.60
N ARG A 90 12.12 -2.11 -7.97
CA ARG A 90 12.74 -1.14 -7.07
C ARG A 90 11.96 0.15 -7.05
N PHE A 91 11.55 0.57 -5.86
CA PHE A 91 10.99 1.89 -5.62
C PHE A 91 12.02 2.75 -4.90
N SER A 92 12.18 3.99 -5.36
CA SER A 92 12.87 5.03 -4.58
C SER A 92 11.80 5.82 -3.82
N TYR A 93 12.04 6.15 -2.55
CA TYR A 93 11.02 6.74 -1.71
C TYR A 93 11.60 7.74 -0.69
N ARG A 94 10.69 8.57 -0.15
CA ARG A 94 10.92 9.43 1.01
C ARG A 94 9.66 9.48 1.86
N VAL A 95 9.85 9.82 3.14
CA VAL A 95 8.75 10.10 4.05
C VAL A 95 8.97 11.51 4.57
N ASP A 96 8.05 12.40 4.23
CA ASP A 96 8.04 13.77 4.70
C ASP A 96 7.15 13.83 5.97
N GLN A 97 7.58 14.57 6.98
CA GLN A 97 6.84 14.76 8.24
C GLN A 97 6.66 16.26 8.47
N GLU A 98 5.43 16.66 8.77
CA GLU A 98 5.06 18.02 9.12
C GLU A 98 4.32 18.02 10.46
N GLU A 99 4.59 19.04 11.28
CA GLU A 99 3.89 19.21 12.55
C GLU A 99 2.38 19.37 12.27
N GLY A 100 1.59 18.53 12.93
CA GLY A 100 0.15 18.50 12.72
C GLY A 100 -0.65 19.19 13.82
N GLY A 101 -1.94 18.85 13.89
CA GLY A 101 -2.87 19.39 14.88
C GLY A 101 -3.18 18.39 15.99
N SER A 102 -4.40 18.47 16.54
CA SER A 102 -4.85 17.58 17.61
C SER A 102 -4.88 16.09 17.26
N GLY A 103 -4.72 15.72 15.99
CA GLY A 103 -4.63 14.32 15.51
C GLY A 103 -3.20 13.80 15.35
N GLY A 104 -2.20 14.55 15.82
CA GLY A 104 -0.79 14.23 15.65
C GLY A 104 -0.18 14.77 14.36
N ASP A 105 1.06 14.39 14.11
CA ASP A 105 1.85 14.85 12.98
C ASP A 105 1.32 14.29 11.66
N PHE A 106 1.47 15.08 10.60
CA PHE A 106 1.17 14.63 9.24
C PHE A 106 2.40 13.96 8.64
N PHE A 107 2.18 12.81 8.02
CA PHE A 107 3.21 12.06 7.32
C PHE A 107 2.79 11.77 5.89
N VAL A 108 3.73 11.94 4.98
CA VAL A 108 3.53 11.71 3.54
C VAL A 108 4.59 10.74 3.05
N LEU A 109 4.17 9.52 2.71
CA LEU A 109 5.01 8.63 1.92
C LEU A 109 4.90 9.06 0.45
N SER A 110 6.03 9.29 -0.20
CA SER A 110 6.14 9.36 -1.66
C SER A 110 7.09 8.28 -2.13
N ALA A 111 6.70 7.46 -3.10
CA ALA A 111 7.50 6.38 -3.66
C ALA A 111 7.32 6.30 -5.18
N TRP A 112 8.39 6.10 -5.94
CA TRP A 112 8.31 6.02 -7.39
C TRP A 112 9.15 4.88 -7.97
N THR A 113 8.76 4.43 -9.16
CA THR A 113 9.53 3.50 -10.00
C THR A 113 9.45 3.93 -11.46
N SER A 114 10.54 3.76 -12.20
CA SER A 114 10.60 4.10 -13.63
C SER A 114 9.88 3.06 -14.48
N PHE A 115 9.34 3.48 -15.62
CA PHE A 115 8.94 2.59 -16.70
C PHE A 115 9.43 3.17 -18.04
N PRO A 116 9.50 2.40 -19.13
CA PRO A 116 9.92 2.96 -20.39
C PRO A 116 8.96 4.07 -20.86
N GLY A 117 9.46 5.31 -20.92
CA GLY A 117 8.66 6.48 -21.29
C GLY A 117 8.12 7.30 -20.12
N GLY A 118 8.48 7.01 -18.87
CA GLY A 118 8.09 7.83 -17.72
C GLY A 118 8.38 7.22 -16.35
N HIS A 119 7.64 7.64 -15.34
CA HIS A 119 7.63 7.02 -14.01
C HIS A 119 6.23 6.95 -13.42
N VAL A 120 6.03 6.01 -12.50
CA VAL A 120 4.82 5.97 -11.66
C VAL A 120 5.19 6.50 -10.28
N LEU A 121 4.36 7.38 -9.75
CA LEU A 121 4.46 7.91 -8.39
C LEU A 121 3.29 7.38 -7.55
N VAL A 122 3.59 6.87 -6.37
CA VAL A 122 2.64 6.43 -5.35
C VAL A 122 2.81 7.35 -4.14
N ARG A 123 1.70 7.92 -3.66
CA ARG A 123 1.70 8.79 -2.49
C ARG A 123 0.63 8.37 -1.51
N GLN A 124 0.95 8.35 -0.23
CA GLN A 124 -0.02 8.11 0.85
C GLN A 124 0.16 9.17 1.93
N GLU A 125 -0.95 9.79 2.31
CA GLU A 125 -1.01 10.73 3.43
C GLU A 125 -1.64 10.05 4.65
N THR A 126 -1.15 10.35 5.84
CA THR A 126 -1.74 9.88 7.10
C THR A 126 -1.31 10.75 8.27
N GLN A 127 -2.06 10.69 9.38
CA GLN A 127 -1.69 11.30 10.65
C GLN A 127 -1.33 10.23 11.67
N ALA A 128 -0.39 10.54 12.55
CA ALA A 128 -0.09 9.70 13.70
C ALA A 128 0.29 10.56 14.92
N GLU A 129 -0.25 10.20 16.09
CA GLU A 129 0.13 10.81 17.35
C GLU A 129 1.48 10.27 17.85
N PRO A 130 2.38 11.12 18.36
CA PRO A 130 3.62 10.67 18.97
C PRO A 130 3.39 9.65 20.11
N PRO A 131 4.23 8.62 20.26
CA PRO A 131 5.47 8.37 19.51
C PRO A 131 5.27 7.52 18.24
N ALA A 132 4.03 7.28 17.82
CA ALA A 132 3.75 6.38 16.69
C ALA A 132 4.29 6.98 15.38
N LYS A 133 4.78 6.08 14.51
CA LYS A 133 5.13 6.40 13.12
C LYS A 133 4.35 5.48 12.20
N PRO A 134 3.72 6.00 11.13
CA PRO A 134 2.99 5.16 10.19
C PRO A 134 3.93 4.24 9.41
N ASP A 135 3.51 2.99 9.23
CA ASP A 135 4.25 1.99 8.45
C ASP A 135 3.94 2.03 6.95
N PHE A 136 2.87 2.76 6.57
CA PHE A 136 2.32 2.85 5.22
C PHE A 136 2.03 1.48 4.57
N ALA A 137 1.62 0.49 5.38
CA ALA A 137 1.42 -0.88 4.91
C ALA A 137 0.50 -0.99 3.68
N GLN A 138 -0.53 -0.14 3.59
CA GLN A 138 -1.47 -0.15 2.47
C GLN A 138 -0.83 0.35 1.16
N ALA A 139 -0.08 1.44 1.17
CA ALA A 139 0.68 1.88 -0.01
C ALA A 139 1.68 0.81 -0.48
N TRP A 140 2.38 0.15 0.45
CA TRP A 140 3.29 -0.94 0.09
C TRP A 140 2.55 -2.11 -0.58
N LYS A 141 1.38 -2.51 -0.08
CA LYS A 141 0.54 -3.53 -0.73
C LYS A 141 0.06 -3.10 -2.12
N VAL A 142 -0.34 -1.85 -2.30
CA VAL A 142 -0.68 -1.30 -3.62
C VAL A 142 0.52 -1.41 -4.58
N MET A 143 1.72 -1.07 -4.11
CA MET A 143 2.95 -1.18 -4.90
C MET A 143 3.33 -2.62 -5.25
N GLU A 144 2.97 -3.62 -4.43
CA GLU A 144 3.24 -5.03 -4.74
C GLU A 144 2.52 -5.49 -6.01
N SER A 145 1.27 -5.06 -6.21
CA SER A 145 0.43 -5.50 -7.32
C SER A 145 0.38 -4.54 -8.52
N LEU A 146 0.96 -3.34 -8.35
CA LEU A 146 1.03 -2.32 -9.37
C LEU A 146 1.63 -2.89 -10.66
N VAL A 147 1.23 -2.43 -11.83
CA VAL A 147 1.93 -2.71 -13.09
C VAL A 147 1.97 -1.40 -13.86
N PRO A 148 3.16 -0.84 -14.15
CA PRO A 148 3.27 0.41 -14.90
C PRO A 148 2.87 0.19 -16.35
N PRO A 149 2.62 1.27 -17.11
CA PRO A 149 2.42 1.18 -18.55
C PRO A 149 3.60 0.48 -19.25
N SER A 150 3.30 -0.30 -20.28
CA SER A 150 4.25 -1.19 -20.97
C SER A 150 4.90 -0.62 -22.24
N ARG A 151 4.73 0.69 -22.51
CA ARG A 151 4.82 1.35 -23.83
C ARG A 151 3.56 1.17 -24.68
#